data_AF-A0A5N8XU93-F1
#
_entry.id   AF-A0A5N8XU93-F1
#
_cell.length_a   1.000
_cell.length_b   1.000
_cell.length_c   1.000
_cell.angle_alpha   90.00
_cell.angle_beta   90.00
_cell.angle_gamma   90.00
#
_symmetry.space_group_name_H-M   'P 1'
#
loop_
_entity.id
_entity.type
_entity.pdbx_description
1 polymer ?
#
loop_
_entity_poly.entity_id
_entity_poly.type
_entity_poly.pdbx_seq_one_letter_code
_entity_poly.pdbx_strand_id
1 'polypeptide(L)'
;MTRMTRMTRTTRMVTAVALVGSAGLLGSAGPFGAGSAAAAPAARSLHYTCSFPVIGDEPMTSSVVWSARHTHVVGRATPRQPVSASSTVGSNVTRTLRLVGASTVEGTADVSAVVAAPQGDTPVTVSLKVPRTEVPESGPLTVPASGTLPSMVFRRPGEAKIFVGRIALHLTPRDGDGDETPAGRIDAPCDLDSGQDGYLASFRIEPAAADPTASGTANAPGAPGEPGAPGPRTSGQTGPSASGSGSASASASASASARATVRDLSGTPSGTPSAFSGAPATACL
;
A
#
# COMPACT_ATOMS: atom_id res chain seq x y z
N MET A 1 3.48 -48.34 -41.34
CA MET A 1 4.29 -48.41 -42.57
C MET A 1 4.40 -47.02 -43.18
N THR A 2 5.62 -46.47 -43.14
CA THR A 2 6.23 -45.55 -44.13
C THR A 2 5.47 -44.29 -44.60
N ARG A 3 5.94 -43.09 -44.20
CA ARG A 3 6.79 -42.23 -45.06
C ARG A 3 7.16 -40.91 -44.38
N MET A 4 8.48 -40.75 -44.20
CA MET A 4 9.17 -39.46 -44.12
C MET A 4 8.87 -38.61 -45.36
N THR A 5 8.79 -37.28 -45.20
CA THR A 5 9.34 -36.34 -46.20
C THR A 5 9.87 -35.09 -45.49
N ARG A 6 11.20 -34.97 -45.46
CA ARG A 6 11.94 -33.74 -45.15
C ARG A 6 11.69 -32.71 -46.25
N MET A 7 11.59 -31.44 -45.88
CA MET A 7 11.83 -30.35 -46.83
C MET A 7 12.80 -29.34 -46.22
N THR A 8 14.07 -29.56 -46.53
CA THR A 8 15.20 -28.64 -46.33
C THR A 8 15.10 -27.47 -47.32
N ARG A 9 15.20 -26.23 -46.84
CA ARG A 9 15.58 -25.08 -47.67
C ARG A 9 16.90 -24.50 -47.18
N THR A 10 17.94 -24.81 -47.95
CA THR A 10 19.28 -24.25 -47.89
C THR A 10 19.42 -23.34 -49.11
N THR A 11 19.80 -22.06 -48.94
CA THR A 11 20.27 -21.25 -50.07
C THR A 11 21.36 -20.27 -49.62
N ARG A 12 22.60 -20.75 -49.78
CA ARG A 12 23.82 -20.11 -50.33
C ARG A 12 24.17 -18.65 -49.97
N MET A 13 25.26 -18.57 -49.19
CA MET A 13 26.45 -17.70 -49.31
C MET A 13 26.54 -16.68 -50.47
N VAL A 14 26.91 -15.45 -50.13
CA VAL A 14 27.94 -14.66 -50.87
C VAL A 14 28.81 -13.92 -49.83
N THR A 15 30.10 -14.16 -49.91
CA THR A 15 31.20 -13.54 -49.15
C THR A 15 31.77 -12.38 -49.97
N ALA A 16 32.09 -11.23 -49.36
CA ALA A 16 33.04 -10.28 -49.94
C ALA A 16 33.76 -9.48 -48.82
N VAL A 17 35.06 -9.71 -48.72
CA VAL A 17 36.05 -8.97 -47.92
C VAL A 17 36.92 -8.17 -48.90
N ALA A 18 37.20 -6.90 -48.59
CA ALA A 18 38.28 -6.01 -49.10
C ALA A 18 37.79 -4.55 -49.04
N LEU A 19 38.51 -3.47 -48.69
CA LEU A 19 39.94 -3.18 -48.49
C LEU A 19 40.06 -1.83 -47.73
N VAL A 20 41.24 -1.60 -47.16
CA VAL A 20 41.72 -0.46 -46.36
C VAL A 20 41.81 0.86 -47.17
N GLY A 21 41.51 2.00 -46.54
CA GLY A 21 41.84 3.35 -47.02
C GLY A 21 41.89 4.37 -45.86
N SER A 22 43.05 4.99 -45.64
CA SER A 22 43.40 5.89 -44.53
C SER A 22 43.29 7.38 -44.91
N ALA A 23 42.80 8.23 -44.00
CA ALA A 23 43.32 9.58 -43.65
C ALA A 23 42.24 10.53 -43.04
N GLY A 24 42.54 11.09 -41.85
CA GLY A 24 42.34 12.52 -41.59
C GLY A 24 41.24 12.97 -40.60
N LEU A 25 41.71 13.69 -39.57
CA LEU A 25 41.09 14.83 -38.85
C LEU A 25 40.30 14.59 -37.55
N LEU A 26 41.02 14.83 -36.43
CA LEU A 26 40.66 15.59 -35.23
C LEU A 26 39.18 15.97 -35.03
N GLY A 27 38.58 15.54 -33.91
CA GLY A 27 37.32 16.14 -33.46
C GLY A 27 36.66 15.45 -32.26
N SER A 28 37.00 15.90 -31.06
CA SER A 28 36.25 15.76 -29.79
C SER A 28 35.85 14.35 -29.33
N ALA A 29 36.55 13.88 -28.29
CA ALA A 29 35.96 13.08 -27.24
C ALA A 29 34.71 13.78 -26.70
N GLY A 30 33.53 13.38 -27.16
CA GLY A 30 32.29 13.64 -26.45
C GLY A 30 32.21 12.64 -25.30
N PRO A 31 32.06 13.06 -24.04
CA PRO A 31 31.63 12.12 -23.02
C PRO A 31 30.27 11.61 -23.49
N PHE A 32 30.17 10.33 -23.83
CA PHE A 32 28.88 9.65 -23.83
C PHE A 32 28.37 9.83 -22.41
N GLY A 33 27.51 10.84 -22.24
CA GLY A 33 26.78 11.04 -21.01
C GLY A 33 26.15 9.70 -20.72
N ALA A 34 26.51 9.13 -19.58
CA ALA A 34 25.72 8.08 -18.98
C ALA A 34 24.36 8.73 -18.77
N GLY A 35 23.47 8.58 -19.75
CA GLY A 35 22.07 8.88 -19.60
C GLY A 35 21.69 8.15 -18.35
N SER A 36 21.34 8.89 -17.31
CA SER A 36 20.72 8.31 -16.13
C SER A 36 19.50 7.60 -16.69
N ALA A 37 19.61 6.29 -16.87
CA ALA A 37 18.49 5.45 -17.22
C ALA A 37 17.56 5.64 -16.03
N ALA A 38 16.61 6.56 -16.17
CA ALA A 38 15.52 6.70 -15.25
C ALA A 38 14.87 5.32 -15.25
N ALA A 39 15.12 4.54 -14.20
CA ALA A 39 14.63 3.19 -14.10
C ALA A 39 13.11 3.27 -14.26
N ALA A 40 12.60 2.73 -15.37
CA ALA A 40 11.18 2.60 -15.57
C ALA A 40 10.61 1.89 -14.34
N PRO A 41 9.43 2.30 -13.83
CA PRO A 41 8.83 1.68 -12.65
C PRO A 41 8.79 0.17 -12.87
N ALA A 42 9.56 -0.58 -12.07
CA ALA A 42 9.67 -2.02 -12.23
C ALA A 42 8.33 -2.65 -11.87
N ALA A 43 7.66 -3.24 -12.86
CA ALA A 43 6.44 -3.99 -12.63
C ALA A 43 6.76 -5.19 -11.73
N ARG A 44 5.97 -5.38 -10.66
CA ARG A 44 6.05 -6.56 -9.80
C ARG A 44 4.81 -7.41 -10.02
N SER A 45 5.04 -8.68 -10.34
CA SER A 45 3.96 -9.66 -10.53
C SER A 45 3.82 -10.53 -9.29
N LEU A 46 2.58 -10.75 -8.88
CA LEU A 46 2.18 -11.58 -7.75
C LEU A 46 1.05 -12.51 -8.21
N HIS A 47 1.08 -13.75 -7.75
CA HIS A 47 0.06 -14.75 -8.07
C HIS A 47 -0.91 -14.92 -6.91
N TYR A 48 -2.19 -14.99 -7.24
CA TYR A 48 -3.31 -15.06 -6.32
C TYR A 48 -4.27 -16.17 -6.73
N THR A 49 -4.99 -16.69 -5.76
CA THR A 49 -6.14 -17.56 -5.97
C THR A 49 -7.38 -16.83 -5.48
N CYS A 50 -8.33 -16.59 -6.39
CA CYS A 50 -9.58 -15.86 -6.12
C CYS A 50 -10.76 -16.82 -6.02
N SER A 51 -11.49 -16.79 -4.91
CA SER A 51 -12.68 -17.62 -4.72
C SER A 51 -13.93 -16.91 -5.23
N PHE A 52 -14.41 -17.30 -6.40
CA PHE A 52 -15.65 -16.79 -6.98
C PHE A 52 -16.87 -17.62 -6.51
N PRO A 53 -17.97 -17.01 -6.05
CA PRO A 53 -19.10 -17.76 -5.48
C PRO A 53 -19.72 -18.84 -6.37
N VAL A 54 -19.69 -18.66 -7.70
CA VAL A 54 -20.29 -19.59 -8.67
C VAL A 54 -19.26 -20.52 -9.31
N ILE A 55 -18.03 -20.02 -9.53
CA ILE A 55 -16.99 -20.70 -10.33
C ILE A 55 -16.05 -21.52 -9.43
N GLY A 56 -15.91 -21.13 -8.16
CA GLY A 56 -14.90 -21.64 -7.25
C GLY A 56 -13.59 -20.86 -7.37
N ASP A 57 -12.49 -21.53 -7.03
CA ASP A 57 -11.16 -20.94 -6.98
C ASP A 57 -10.55 -20.81 -8.38
N GLU A 58 -10.21 -19.59 -8.76
CA GLU A 58 -9.61 -19.27 -10.04
C GLU A 58 -8.26 -18.57 -9.86
N PRO A 59 -7.22 -18.98 -10.61
CA PRO A 59 -5.93 -18.33 -10.55
C PRO A 59 -6.00 -16.93 -11.17
N MET A 60 -5.35 -15.97 -10.50
CA MET A 60 -5.21 -14.60 -10.93
C MET A 60 -3.75 -14.17 -10.85
N THR A 61 -3.23 -13.59 -11.92
CA THR A 61 -1.90 -12.95 -11.90
C THR A 61 -2.08 -11.44 -11.86
N SER A 62 -1.60 -10.81 -10.80
CA SER A 62 -1.65 -9.36 -10.64
C SER A 62 -0.26 -8.77 -10.89
N SER A 63 -0.19 -7.71 -11.69
CA SER A 63 1.01 -6.91 -11.87
C SER A 63 0.77 -5.50 -11.36
N VAL A 64 1.65 -5.00 -10.50
CA VAL A 64 1.59 -3.64 -9.97
C VAL A 64 2.71 -2.81 -10.55
N VAL A 65 2.35 -1.61 -11.00
CA VAL A 65 3.27 -0.58 -11.48
C VAL A 65 3.13 0.62 -10.57
N TRP A 66 4.23 0.97 -9.89
CA TRP A 66 4.30 2.18 -9.11
C TRP A 66 5.70 2.80 -9.14
N SER A 67 5.78 4.09 -8.91
CA SER A 67 7.05 4.80 -8.73
C SER A 67 7.28 5.04 -7.24
N ALA A 68 7.84 4.05 -6.54
CA ALA A 68 8.17 4.21 -5.13
C ALA A 68 9.22 5.30 -4.94
N ARG A 69 8.97 6.24 -4.02
CA ARG A 69 10.04 7.10 -3.52
C ARG A 69 10.89 6.29 -2.56
N HIS A 70 12.19 6.30 -2.79
CA HIS A 70 13.14 5.55 -1.98
C HIS A 70 13.42 6.20 -0.63
N THR A 71 12.98 7.44 -0.41
CA THR A 71 13.35 8.23 0.77
C THR A 71 12.19 9.10 1.27
N HIS A 72 11.98 9.06 2.58
CA HIS A 72 11.04 9.89 3.34
C HIS A 72 11.73 10.48 4.57
N VAL A 73 11.14 11.49 5.21
CA VAL A 73 11.72 12.16 6.38
C VAL A 73 10.82 11.97 7.59
N VAL A 74 11.41 11.70 8.75
CA VAL A 74 10.67 11.62 10.02
C VAL A 74 9.83 12.89 10.25
N GLY A 75 8.58 12.70 10.68
CA GLY A 75 7.67 13.80 10.99
C GLY A 75 7.07 14.51 9.77
N ARG A 76 7.45 14.13 8.55
CA ARG A 76 6.81 14.61 7.31
C ARG A 76 5.83 13.56 6.81
N ALA A 77 4.68 14.01 6.34
CA ALA A 77 3.68 13.16 5.71
C ALA A 77 4.21 12.70 4.34
N THR A 78 4.05 11.41 4.02
CA THR A 78 4.38 10.90 2.70
C THR A 78 3.44 11.50 1.66
N PRO A 79 3.93 11.76 0.43
CA PRO A 79 3.06 12.20 -0.64
C PRO A 79 2.02 11.12 -0.94
N ARG A 80 0.81 11.56 -1.28
CA ARG A 80 -0.16 10.69 -1.95
C ARG A 80 0.40 10.37 -3.33
N GLN A 81 0.55 9.09 -3.65
CA GLN A 81 1.12 8.66 -4.93
C GLN A 81 0.11 7.79 -5.68
N PRO A 82 -0.02 7.98 -7.00
CA PRO A 82 -0.85 7.11 -7.81
C PRO A 82 -0.22 5.72 -7.88
N VAL A 83 -1.08 4.71 -7.89
CA VAL A 83 -0.71 3.31 -8.11
C VAL A 83 -1.60 2.74 -9.20
N SER A 84 -1.01 1.95 -10.09
CA SER A 84 -1.73 1.23 -11.13
C SER A 84 -1.41 -0.24 -11.02
N ALA A 85 -2.42 -1.07 -11.21
CA ALA A 85 -2.29 -2.51 -11.26
C ALA A 85 -3.05 -3.04 -12.48
N SER A 86 -2.65 -4.21 -12.97
CA SER A 86 -3.41 -4.98 -13.94
C SER A 86 -3.47 -6.42 -13.47
N SER A 87 -4.66 -6.99 -13.49
CA SER A 87 -4.89 -8.35 -13.01
C SER A 87 -5.47 -9.19 -14.14
N THR A 88 -4.86 -10.33 -14.41
CA THR A 88 -5.30 -11.26 -15.46
C THR A 88 -5.90 -12.50 -14.80
N VAL A 89 -7.15 -12.81 -15.14
CA VAL A 89 -7.89 -14.00 -14.68
C VAL A 89 -8.05 -15.02 -15.81
N GLY A 90 -8.26 -16.28 -15.42
CA GLY A 90 -8.45 -17.40 -16.35
C GLY A 90 -9.67 -17.26 -17.27
N SER A 91 -9.67 -18.06 -18.34
CA SER A 91 -10.74 -18.08 -19.35
C SER A 91 -12.09 -18.58 -18.81
N ASN A 92 -12.10 -19.30 -17.68
CA ASN A 92 -13.32 -19.78 -17.04
C ASN A 92 -14.16 -18.62 -16.48
N VAL A 93 -13.48 -17.62 -15.89
CA VAL A 93 -14.11 -16.37 -15.45
C VAL A 93 -14.74 -15.64 -16.63
N THR A 94 -13.98 -15.43 -17.72
CA THR A 94 -14.49 -14.82 -18.96
C THR A 94 -15.72 -15.54 -19.48
N ARG A 95 -15.68 -16.87 -19.56
CA ARG A 95 -16.79 -17.69 -20.07
C ARG A 95 -18.03 -17.55 -19.20
N THR A 96 -17.86 -17.53 -17.88
CA THR A 96 -18.97 -17.37 -16.94
C THR A 96 -19.58 -15.98 -17.05
N LEU A 97 -18.76 -14.92 -17.16
CA LEU A 97 -19.21 -13.55 -17.40
C LEU A 97 -20.02 -13.46 -18.69
N ARG A 98 -19.57 -14.10 -19.78
CA ARG A 98 -20.33 -14.16 -21.04
C ARG A 98 -21.64 -14.93 -20.91
N LEU A 99 -21.67 -16.01 -20.13
CA LEU A 99 -22.88 -16.81 -19.91
C LEU A 99 -23.97 -16.02 -19.17
N VAL A 100 -23.58 -15.11 -18.28
CA VAL A 100 -24.51 -14.20 -17.59
C VAL A 100 -24.81 -12.92 -18.40
N GLY A 101 -24.40 -12.86 -19.66
CA GLY A 101 -24.68 -11.73 -20.56
C GLY A 101 -23.77 -10.51 -20.37
N ALA A 102 -22.67 -10.62 -19.62
CA ALA A 102 -21.77 -9.50 -19.40
C ALA A 102 -20.97 -9.19 -20.68
N SER A 103 -20.99 -7.92 -21.08
CA SER A 103 -20.10 -7.36 -22.10
C SER A 103 -18.96 -6.56 -21.48
N THR A 104 -19.17 -6.02 -20.28
CA THR A 104 -18.17 -5.26 -19.54
C THR A 104 -18.18 -5.60 -18.06
N VAL A 105 -17.10 -5.30 -17.37
CA VAL A 105 -16.99 -5.40 -15.91
C VAL A 105 -16.38 -4.13 -15.35
N GLU A 106 -16.89 -3.66 -14.22
CA GLU A 106 -16.35 -2.52 -13.48
C GLU A 106 -16.46 -2.76 -11.98
N GLY A 107 -15.79 -1.97 -11.14
CA GLY A 107 -15.88 -2.21 -9.70
C GLY A 107 -14.79 -1.56 -8.88
N THR A 108 -14.40 -2.24 -7.81
CA THR A 108 -13.28 -1.89 -6.94
C THR A 108 -12.51 -3.14 -6.50
N ALA A 109 -11.26 -2.94 -6.12
CA ALA A 109 -10.41 -3.96 -5.50
C ALA A 109 -9.78 -3.37 -4.24
N ASP A 110 -10.08 -3.95 -3.08
CA ASP A 110 -9.52 -3.53 -1.81
C ASP A 110 -8.31 -4.39 -1.48
N VAL A 111 -7.12 -3.77 -1.53
CA VAL A 111 -5.84 -4.44 -1.35
C VAL A 111 -5.37 -4.23 0.09
N SER A 112 -5.21 -5.32 0.84
CA SER A 112 -4.58 -5.27 2.15
C SER A 112 -3.06 -5.28 2.01
N ALA A 113 -2.38 -4.46 2.80
CA ALA A 113 -0.94 -4.36 2.84
C ALA A 113 -0.46 -4.11 4.27
N VAL A 114 0.80 -4.47 4.54
CA VAL A 114 1.49 -4.19 5.79
C VAL A 114 2.73 -3.37 5.46
N VAL A 115 2.86 -2.24 6.14
CA VAL A 115 4.06 -1.40 6.10
C VAL A 115 4.86 -1.72 7.36
N ALA A 116 5.90 -2.54 7.20
CA ALA A 116 6.83 -2.88 8.26
C ALA A 116 7.86 -1.74 8.37
N ALA A 117 7.81 -0.97 9.45
CA ALA A 117 8.68 0.18 9.67
C ALA A 117 9.39 0.08 11.04
N PRO A 118 10.43 0.88 11.30
CA PRO A 118 11.16 0.83 12.58
C PRO A 118 10.31 1.15 13.82
N GLN A 119 9.16 1.81 13.63
CA GLN A 119 8.19 2.04 14.70
C GLN A 119 7.18 0.88 14.92
N GLY A 120 7.22 -0.15 14.08
CA GLY A 120 6.29 -1.28 14.10
C GLY A 120 5.56 -1.45 12.75
N ASP A 121 4.80 -2.54 12.67
CA ASP A 121 4.03 -2.91 11.49
C ASP A 121 2.69 -2.19 11.49
N THR A 122 2.34 -1.58 10.36
CA THR A 122 1.08 -0.85 10.19
C THR A 122 0.27 -1.49 9.07
N PRO A 123 -0.93 -2.06 9.36
CA PRO A 123 -1.82 -2.53 8.32
C PRO A 123 -2.44 -1.33 7.59
N VAL A 124 -2.52 -1.44 6.26
CA VAL A 124 -3.08 -0.43 5.37
C VAL A 124 -3.97 -1.13 4.36
N THR A 125 -5.14 -0.56 4.10
CA THR A 125 -6.00 -0.99 2.99
C THR A 125 -6.01 0.08 1.91
N VAL A 126 -5.78 -0.33 0.67
CA VAL A 126 -5.79 0.57 -0.49
C VAL A 126 -6.90 0.13 -1.44
N SER A 127 -7.90 0.99 -1.59
CA SER A 127 -8.99 0.78 -2.56
C SER A 127 -8.54 1.22 -3.95
N LEU A 128 -8.54 0.28 -4.89
CA LEU A 128 -8.29 0.53 -6.31
C LEU A 128 -9.62 0.54 -7.05
N LYS A 129 -9.82 1.51 -7.93
CA LYS A 129 -10.96 1.59 -8.84
C LYS A 129 -10.68 0.73 -10.07
N VAL A 130 -11.62 -0.14 -10.40
CA VAL A 130 -11.66 -0.88 -11.66
C VAL A 130 -12.57 -0.11 -12.61
N PRO A 131 -12.03 0.50 -13.68
CA PRO A 131 -12.86 1.15 -14.69
C PRO A 131 -13.62 0.11 -15.52
N ARG A 132 -14.60 0.57 -16.28
CA ARG A 132 -15.34 -0.29 -17.23
C ARG A 132 -14.37 -0.92 -18.22
N THR A 133 -14.28 -2.24 -18.15
CA THR A 133 -13.35 -3.07 -18.91
C THR A 133 -14.15 -4.04 -19.76
N GLU A 134 -13.80 -4.18 -21.03
CA GLU A 134 -14.47 -5.10 -21.94
C GLU A 134 -14.13 -6.56 -21.59
N VAL A 135 -15.16 -7.40 -21.55
CA VAL A 135 -14.99 -8.85 -21.40
C VAL A 135 -14.68 -9.41 -22.79
N PRO A 136 -13.57 -10.11 -23.03
CA PRO A 136 -13.29 -10.69 -24.33
C PRO A 136 -14.30 -11.80 -24.68
N GLU A 137 -14.46 -12.13 -25.95
CA GLU A 137 -15.36 -13.21 -26.38
C GLU A 137 -14.89 -14.58 -25.85
N SER A 138 -13.56 -14.76 -25.76
CA SER A 138 -12.94 -15.95 -25.21
C SER A 138 -11.52 -15.63 -24.71
N GLY A 139 -10.93 -16.55 -23.94
CA GLY A 139 -9.57 -16.40 -23.42
C GLY A 139 -9.50 -15.65 -22.08
N PRO A 140 -8.28 -15.32 -21.60
CA PRO A 140 -8.08 -14.65 -20.33
C PRO A 140 -8.60 -13.21 -20.37
N LEU A 141 -9.09 -12.72 -19.23
CA LEU A 141 -9.54 -11.34 -19.06
C LEU A 141 -8.50 -10.57 -18.25
N THR A 142 -8.00 -9.46 -18.79
CA THR A 142 -7.12 -8.53 -18.07
C THR A 142 -7.90 -7.30 -17.64
N VAL A 143 -7.90 -7.04 -16.34
CA VAL A 143 -8.62 -5.95 -15.69
C VAL A 143 -7.62 -4.94 -15.13
N PRO A 144 -7.59 -3.70 -15.64
CA PRO A 144 -6.81 -2.63 -15.03
C PRO A 144 -7.48 -2.16 -13.74
N ALA A 145 -6.67 -1.71 -12.78
CA ALA A 145 -7.13 -1.06 -11.56
C ALA A 145 -6.20 0.12 -11.25
N SER A 146 -6.75 1.19 -10.68
CA SER A 146 -5.95 2.37 -10.32
C SER A 146 -6.43 2.96 -9.00
N GLY A 147 -5.50 3.51 -8.23
CA GLY A 147 -5.83 4.11 -6.95
C GLY A 147 -4.75 5.07 -6.48
N THR A 148 -4.88 5.53 -5.24
CA THR A 148 -3.93 6.45 -4.62
C THR A 148 -3.53 5.93 -3.25
N LEU A 149 -2.23 5.84 -3.01
CA LEU A 149 -1.71 5.45 -1.71
C LEU A 149 -2.03 6.53 -0.65
N PRO A 150 -2.42 6.12 0.56
CA PRO A 150 -2.67 7.06 1.65
C PRO A 150 -1.37 7.74 2.09
N SER A 151 -1.52 8.93 2.67
CA SER A 151 -0.41 9.64 3.29
C SER A 151 -0.15 9.07 4.69
N MET A 152 1.11 8.81 5.02
CA MET A 152 1.55 8.26 6.30
C MET A 152 2.64 9.14 6.91
N VAL A 153 2.76 9.15 8.23
CA VAL A 153 3.81 9.88 8.94
C VAL A 153 4.67 8.89 9.72
N PHE A 154 5.97 8.86 9.42
CA PHE A 154 6.92 8.01 10.12
C PHE A 154 7.54 8.76 11.30
N ARG A 155 7.72 8.05 12.43
CA ARG A 155 8.24 8.63 13.69
C ARG A 155 9.66 8.20 14.02
N ARG A 156 10.16 7.14 13.39
CA ARG A 156 11.51 6.61 13.62
C ARG A 156 12.24 6.49 12.28
N PRO A 157 13.52 6.88 12.21
CA PRO A 157 14.33 6.67 11.02
C PRO A 157 14.69 5.18 10.87
N GLY A 158 14.99 4.76 9.65
CA GLY A 158 15.40 3.39 9.31
C GLY A 158 14.80 2.88 8.01
N GLU A 159 15.00 1.60 7.72
CA GLU A 159 14.40 0.94 6.56
C GLU A 159 12.96 0.53 6.85
N ALA A 160 12.06 0.77 5.90
CA ALA A 160 10.71 0.26 5.92
C ALA A 160 10.45 -0.59 4.66
N LYS A 161 9.60 -1.60 4.82
CA LYS A 161 9.25 -2.58 3.79
C LYS A 161 7.73 -2.65 3.64
N ILE A 162 7.28 -2.88 2.42
CA ILE A 162 5.87 -2.99 2.09
C ILE A 162 5.58 -4.41 1.62
N PHE A 163 4.66 -5.06 2.31
CA PHE A 163 4.17 -6.40 1.98
C PHE A 163 2.68 -6.29 1.62
N VAL A 164 2.27 -6.93 0.53
CA VAL A 164 0.87 -7.00 0.12
C VAL A 164 0.30 -8.35 0.53
N GLY A 165 -0.91 -8.32 1.06
CA GLY A 165 -1.66 -9.50 1.45
C GLY A 165 -2.83 -9.77 0.50
N ARG A 166 -3.97 -10.12 1.11
CA ARG A 166 -5.24 -10.39 0.44
C ARG A 166 -5.75 -9.22 -0.38
N ILE A 167 -6.44 -9.54 -1.47
CA ILE A 167 -7.24 -8.61 -2.25
C ILE A 167 -8.71 -9.00 -2.11
N ALA A 168 -9.61 -8.05 -1.89
CA ALA A 168 -11.05 -8.26 -1.98
C ALA A 168 -11.56 -7.59 -3.26
N LEU A 169 -12.05 -8.37 -4.21
CA LEU A 169 -12.65 -7.87 -5.44
C LEU A 169 -14.14 -7.63 -5.23
N HIS A 170 -14.62 -6.50 -5.75
CA HIS A 170 -16.01 -6.08 -5.76
C HIS A 170 -16.37 -5.65 -7.17
N LEU A 171 -16.81 -6.61 -7.99
CA LEU A 171 -17.03 -6.41 -9.43
C LEU A 171 -18.53 -6.41 -9.77
N THR A 172 -18.92 -5.54 -10.69
CA THR A 172 -20.27 -5.47 -11.25
C THR A 172 -20.16 -5.75 -12.76
N PRO A 173 -20.58 -6.94 -13.22
CA PRO A 173 -20.77 -7.21 -14.64
C PRO A 173 -21.92 -6.37 -15.20
N ARG A 174 -21.73 -5.84 -16.41
CA ARG A 174 -22.74 -5.10 -17.17
C ARG A 174 -22.89 -5.66 -18.58
N ASP A 175 -24.11 -5.63 -19.09
CA ASP A 175 -24.42 -6.06 -20.45
C ASP A 175 -23.99 -5.03 -21.52
N GLY A 176 -24.43 -5.26 -22.75
CA GLY A 176 -24.13 -4.38 -23.89
C GLY A 176 -24.82 -3.01 -23.81
N ASP A 177 -25.96 -2.93 -23.14
CA ASP A 177 -26.73 -1.71 -22.93
C ASP A 177 -26.18 -0.90 -21.74
N GLY A 178 -25.39 -1.54 -20.87
CA GLY A 178 -24.77 -0.93 -19.70
C GLY A 178 -25.56 -1.15 -18.42
N ASP A 179 -26.60 -1.97 -18.45
CA ASP A 179 -27.34 -2.39 -17.28
C ASP A 179 -26.58 -3.50 -16.53
N GLU A 180 -26.87 -3.63 -15.23
CA GLU A 180 -26.27 -4.71 -14.43
C GLU A 180 -26.82 -6.06 -14.91
N THR A 181 -25.94 -7.05 -15.03
CA THR A 181 -26.43 -8.39 -15.40
C THR A 181 -27.21 -9.02 -14.25
N PRO A 182 -28.03 -10.06 -14.51
CA PRO A 182 -28.74 -10.79 -13.46
C PRO A 182 -27.84 -11.44 -12.41
N ALA A 183 -26.53 -11.53 -12.65
CA ALA A 183 -25.57 -11.99 -11.66
C ALA A 183 -25.36 -10.99 -10.51
N GLY A 184 -25.70 -9.71 -10.71
CA GLY A 184 -25.49 -8.65 -9.73
C GLY A 184 -24.00 -8.45 -9.41
N ARG A 185 -23.72 -7.85 -8.25
CA ARG A 185 -22.34 -7.69 -7.76
C ARG A 185 -21.71 -9.04 -7.41
N ILE A 186 -20.48 -9.21 -7.83
CA ILE A 186 -19.60 -10.35 -7.56
C ILE A 186 -18.54 -9.91 -6.57
N ASP A 187 -18.56 -10.51 -5.38
CA ASP A 187 -17.53 -10.33 -4.38
C ASP A 187 -16.62 -11.57 -4.38
N ALA A 188 -15.32 -11.38 -4.59
CA ALA A 188 -14.35 -12.47 -4.64
C ALA A 188 -13.13 -12.13 -3.78
N PRO A 189 -12.92 -12.81 -2.64
CA PRO A 189 -11.65 -12.73 -1.92
C PRO A 189 -10.57 -13.43 -2.72
N CYS A 190 -9.38 -12.84 -2.77
CA CYS A 190 -8.20 -13.39 -3.40
C CYS A 190 -7.06 -13.47 -2.39
N ASP A 191 -6.57 -14.69 -2.17
CA ASP A 191 -5.45 -14.95 -1.28
C ASP A 191 -4.16 -15.12 -2.09
N LEU A 192 -3.04 -14.66 -1.53
CA LEU A 192 -1.73 -14.77 -2.17
C LEU A 192 -1.31 -16.24 -2.22
N ASP A 193 -0.82 -16.71 -3.37
CA ASP A 193 -0.43 -18.11 -3.51
C ASP A 193 0.76 -18.44 -2.60
N SER A 194 0.75 -19.67 -2.08
CA SER A 194 1.81 -20.17 -1.19
C SER A 194 3.21 -20.08 -1.83
N GLY A 195 4.22 -19.75 -1.03
CA GLY A 195 5.60 -19.59 -1.48
C GLY A 195 5.98 -18.17 -1.90
N GLN A 196 5.06 -17.21 -1.86
CA GLN A 196 5.33 -15.78 -2.01
C GLN A 196 5.21 -15.08 -0.65
N ASP A 197 6.10 -14.12 -0.38
CA ASP A 197 6.11 -13.32 0.84
C ASP A 197 5.35 -11.98 0.69
N GLY A 198 4.83 -11.70 -0.51
CA GLY A 198 4.07 -10.49 -0.82
C GLY A 198 4.92 -9.21 -0.83
N TYR A 199 6.25 -9.33 -0.79
CA TYR A 199 7.15 -8.18 -0.78
C TYR A 199 7.05 -7.37 -2.07
N LEU A 200 6.72 -6.08 -1.96
CA LEU A 200 6.66 -5.16 -3.09
C LEU A 200 7.88 -4.26 -3.21
N ALA A 201 8.23 -3.57 -2.12
CA ALA A 201 9.33 -2.61 -2.12
C ALA A 201 9.82 -2.30 -0.71
N SER A 202 10.99 -1.66 -0.66
CA SER A 202 11.53 -1.01 0.53
C SER A 202 11.81 0.46 0.24
N PHE A 203 11.80 1.25 1.31
CA PHE A 203 12.19 2.65 1.28
C PHE A 203 12.88 3.02 2.59
N ARG A 204 13.64 4.11 2.58
CA ARG A 204 14.38 4.62 3.72
C ARG A 204 13.69 5.82 4.34
N ILE A 205 13.66 5.87 5.66
CA ILE A 205 13.16 6.99 6.45
C ILE A 205 14.38 7.66 7.06
N GLU A 206 14.70 8.86 6.60
CA GLU A 206 15.79 9.68 7.11
C GLU A 206 15.34 10.46 8.35
N PRO A 207 16.25 10.70 9.31
CA PRO A 207 15.96 11.55 10.45
C PRO A 207 15.59 12.96 9.97
N ALA A 208 14.73 13.63 10.75
CA ALA A 208 14.54 15.06 10.56
C ALA A 208 15.88 15.75 10.80
N ALA A 209 16.25 16.69 9.92
CA ALA A 209 17.39 17.57 10.21
C ALA A 209 17.12 18.27 11.55
N ALA A 210 18.11 18.26 12.44
CA ALA A 210 18.04 19.10 13.63
C ALA A 210 17.97 20.56 13.17
N ASP A 211 17.02 21.33 13.71
CA ASP A 211 17.04 22.77 13.52
C ASP A 211 18.40 23.30 14.02
N PRO A 212 19.13 24.12 13.24
CA PRO A 212 20.39 24.70 13.67
C PRO A 212 20.14 25.86 14.65
N THR A 213 19.53 25.60 15.81
CA THR A 213 19.44 26.56 16.91
C THR A 213 19.43 25.83 18.25
N ALA A 214 20.63 25.59 18.79
CA ALA A 214 21.01 25.83 20.19
C ALA A 214 22.46 25.38 20.40
N SER A 215 23.42 26.11 19.82
CA SER A 215 24.75 26.18 20.44
C SER A 215 24.58 26.97 21.73
N GLY A 216 24.20 26.28 22.82
CA GLY A 216 24.30 26.83 24.16
C GLY A 216 25.77 27.14 24.43
N THR A 217 26.11 28.42 24.48
CA THR A 217 27.40 28.91 24.96
C THR A 217 27.64 28.37 26.36
N ALA A 218 28.50 27.36 26.48
CA ALA A 218 29.11 26.99 27.75
C ALA A 218 30.06 28.12 28.15
N ASN A 219 29.60 29.06 28.98
CA ASN A 219 30.49 29.93 29.71
C ASN A 219 31.03 29.17 30.93
N ALA A 220 32.35 29.05 30.95
CA ALA A 220 33.17 28.40 31.96
C ALA A 220 33.07 29.07 33.36
N PRO A 221 33.50 28.39 34.43
CA PRO A 221 33.39 28.87 35.81
C PRO A 221 34.31 30.06 36.11
N GLY A 222 33.76 31.15 36.65
CA GLY A 222 34.54 32.27 37.18
C GLY A 222 35.12 31.96 38.57
N ALA A 223 36.43 32.10 38.70
CA ALA A 223 37.19 32.02 39.96
C ALA A 223 37.08 33.36 40.77
N PRO A 224 37.44 33.37 42.07
CA PRO A 224 36.92 34.31 43.07
C PRO A 224 37.69 35.63 43.18
N GLY A 225 36.96 36.72 43.42
CA GLY A 225 37.50 38.04 43.78
C GLY A 225 37.02 38.47 45.17
N GLU A 226 37.98 38.79 46.05
CA GLU A 226 37.82 39.27 47.42
C GLU A 226 38.04 40.83 47.50
N PRO A 227 37.97 41.51 48.66
CA PRO A 227 36.86 42.38 49.09
C PRO A 227 37.21 43.89 49.18
N GLY A 228 36.17 44.75 49.14
CA GLY A 228 36.30 46.19 49.44
C GLY A 228 34.98 46.86 49.82
N ALA A 229 34.89 47.40 51.04
CA ALA A 229 33.77 48.13 51.65
C ALA A 229 34.02 49.67 51.64
N PRO A 230 33.23 50.58 52.27
CA PRO A 230 31.77 50.66 52.55
C PRO A 230 31.09 52.03 52.19
N GLY A 231 29.77 52.04 51.94
CA GLY A 231 28.79 53.12 52.26
C GLY A 231 28.84 54.46 51.48
N PRO A 232 27.76 55.29 51.47
CA PRO A 232 26.74 55.43 52.52
C PRO A 232 25.26 55.26 52.09
N ARG A 233 24.42 55.14 53.13
CA ARG A 233 22.96 54.97 53.17
C ARG A 233 22.22 56.29 52.88
N THR A 234 20.95 56.21 52.48
CA THR A 234 19.73 56.87 53.05
C THR A 234 18.53 56.50 52.16
N SER A 235 17.67 55.53 52.51
CA SER A 235 16.43 55.58 53.33
C SER A 235 15.16 56.07 52.62
N GLY A 236 14.13 55.21 52.58
CA GLY A 236 12.71 55.52 52.29
C GLY A 236 11.99 54.36 51.59
N GLN A 237 11.49 53.34 52.32
CA GLN A 237 10.07 53.13 52.71
C GLN A 237 9.10 52.98 51.51
N THR A 238 8.21 51.99 51.35
CA THR A 238 7.56 50.99 52.24
C THR A 238 6.92 49.91 51.35
N GLY A 239 6.91 48.64 51.79
CA GLY A 239 6.08 47.55 51.22
C GLY A 239 4.57 47.68 51.59
N PRO A 240 3.71 46.65 51.39
CA PRO A 240 4.01 45.24 51.64
C PRO A 240 3.60 44.21 50.57
N SER A 241 4.18 43.02 50.73
CA SER A 241 3.89 41.75 50.07
C SER A 241 2.54 41.12 50.43
N ALA A 242 2.00 40.32 49.50
CA ALA A 242 1.43 38.97 49.72
C ALA A 242 1.36 38.28 48.34
N SER A 243 2.17 37.25 48.02
CA SER A 243 2.05 35.83 48.38
C SER A 243 0.86 35.11 47.71
N GLY A 244 1.13 34.07 46.92
CA GLY A 244 0.09 33.13 46.49
C GLY A 244 0.36 32.37 45.20
N SER A 245 0.78 31.12 45.36
CA SER A 245 0.95 30.03 44.38
C SER A 245 -0.09 29.87 43.27
N GLY A 246 0.34 29.19 42.18
CA GLY A 246 -0.36 27.99 41.74
C GLY A 246 -1.04 28.02 40.37
N SER A 247 -0.37 27.39 39.40
CA SER A 247 -0.86 26.45 38.38
C SER A 247 -2.23 26.58 37.68
N ALA A 248 -2.13 26.37 36.37
CA ALA A 248 -3.00 25.56 35.51
C ALA A 248 -4.37 26.14 35.10
N SER A 249 -4.45 26.57 33.84
CA SER A 249 -5.69 26.54 33.07
C SER A 249 -5.71 25.27 32.20
N ALA A 250 -6.38 24.24 32.70
CA ALA A 250 -7.02 23.23 31.88
C ALA A 250 -8.46 23.68 31.64
N SER A 251 -8.86 23.86 30.38
CA SER A 251 -10.27 24.03 30.01
C SER A 251 -10.80 22.71 29.48
N ALA A 252 -11.49 21.98 30.36
CA ALA A 252 -12.51 21.03 30.00
C ALA A 252 -13.84 21.80 29.90
N SER A 253 -14.56 21.65 28.79
CA SER A 253 -15.97 22.01 28.70
C SER A 253 -16.81 20.75 28.74
N ALA A 254 -17.63 20.66 29.78
CA ALA A 254 -18.74 19.72 29.90
C ALA A 254 -20.02 20.54 30.14
N SER A 255 -21.16 19.88 29.92
CA SER A 255 -22.56 20.24 30.26
C SER A 255 -23.38 20.72 29.05
N ALA A 256 -24.62 20.26 28.82
CA ALA A 256 -25.43 19.32 29.59
C ALA A 256 -26.64 18.81 28.76
N SER A 257 -26.94 17.53 28.97
CA SER A 257 -28.25 16.91 29.28
C SER A 257 -29.57 17.48 28.73
N ALA A 258 -30.34 16.59 28.10
CA ALA A 258 -31.78 16.46 28.36
C ALA A 258 -32.17 14.96 28.49
N ARG A 259 -32.54 14.57 29.73
CA ARG A 259 -33.43 13.45 30.11
C ARG A 259 -34.82 13.67 29.46
N ALA A 260 -35.75 12.73 29.33
CA ALA A 260 -35.91 11.29 29.56
C ALA A 260 -37.30 10.94 29.01
N THR A 261 -37.56 9.69 28.61
CA THR A 261 -38.69 8.88 29.12
C THR A 261 -38.61 7.47 28.54
N VAL A 262 -38.51 6.51 29.46
CA VAL A 262 -38.64 5.07 29.27
C VAL A 262 -40.11 4.71 29.02
N ARG A 263 -40.36 3.87 28.01
CA ARG A 263 -41.55 3.01 27.94
C ARG A 263 -41.10 1.58 27.71
N ASP A 264 -41.45 0.78 28.70
CA ASP A 264 -41.36 -0.66 28.82
C ASP A 264 -42.31 -1.34 27.82
N LEU A 265 -41.81 -2.30 27.03
CA LEU A 265 -42.61 -3.39 26.48
C LEU A 265 -41.77 -4.66 26.46
N SER A 266 -42.16 -5.52 27.38
CA SER A 266 -41.79 -6.90 27.64
C SER A 266 -42.08 -7.81 26.44
N GLY A 267 -41.14 -8.69 26.11
CA GLY A 267 -41.27 -9.75 25.11
C GLY A 267 -40.35 -10.93 25.45
N THR A 268 -40.97 -12.00 25.94
CA THR A 268 -40.40 -13.22 26.54
C THR A 268 -39.60 -14.11 25.58
N PRO A 269 -38.47 -14.72 25.99
CA PRO A 269 -37.86 -15.85 25.27
C PRO A 269 -38.36 -17.19 25.83
N SER A 270 -39.16 -17.92 25.05
CA SER A 270 -39.47 -19.33 25.28
C SER A 270 -38.56 -20.20 24.40
N GLY A 271 -37.79 -21.08 25.02
CA GLY A 271 -36.78 -21.89 24.36
C GLY A 271 -37.27 -23.22 23.78
N THR A 272 -36.35 -23.93 23.14
CA THR A 272 -36.27 -25.41 23.17
C THR A 272 -34.86 -25.84 22.73
N PRO A 273 -34.12 -26.65 23.53
CA PRO A 273 -32.91 -27.32 23.07
C PRO A 273 -33.23 -28.71 22.51
N SER A 274 -32.84 -29.00 21.28
CA SER A 274 -32.88 -30.36 20.73
C SER A 274 -31.54 -31.05 20.95
N ALA A 275 -31.55 -32.01 21.88
CA ALA A 275 -30.54 -33.04 22.03
C ALA A 275 -31.05 -34.34 21.38
N PHE A 276 -30.23 -34.96 20.53
CA PHE A 276 -30.26 -36.37 20.15
C PHE A 276 -28.77 -36.75 20.00
N SER A 277 -28.13 -37.36 21.01
CA SER A 277 -28.16 -38.78 21.37
C SER A 277 -27.82 -39.71 20.20
N GLY A 278 -26.62 -40.31 20.23
CA GLY A 278 -26.24 -41.38 19.30
C GLY A 278 -24.74 -41.65 19.16
N ALA A 279 -24.04 -41.95 20.26
CA ALA A 279 -22.83 -42.79 20.21
C ALA A 279 -23.23 -44.23 20.59
N PRO A 280 -22.56 -45.26 20.05
CA PRO A 280 -21.70 -46.01 20.95
C PRO A 280 -20.31 -46.30 20.38
N ALA A 281 -19.39 -46.43 21.34
CA ALA A 281 -18.00 -46.79 21.20
C ALA A 281 -17.77 -48.24 20.74
N THR A 282 -16.67 -48.44 20.01
CA THR A 282 -15.89 -49.69 19.91
C THR A 282 -14.44 -49.25 19.72
N ALA A 283 -13.61 -49.22 20.77
CA ALA A 283 -12.83 -50.30 21.37
C ALA A 283 -11.58 -50.72 20.55
N CYS A 284 -10.43 -50.59 21.23
CA CYS A 284 -9.13 -51.24 21.08
C CYS A 284 -8.81 -52.05 19.81
N LEU A 285 -7.73 -51.66 19.12
CA LEU A 285 -6.45 -52.38 19.04
C LEU A 285 -5.37 -51.48 18.41
#